data_AF-A0AA88WGW0-F1
#
_entry.id   AF-A0AA88WGW0-F1
#
_cell.length_a   1.000
_cell.length_b   1.000
_cell.length_c   1.000
_cell.angle_alpha   90.00
_cell.angle_beta   90.00
_cell.angle_gamma   90.00
#
_symmetry.space_group_name_H-M   'P 1'
#
loop_
_entity.id
_entity.type
_entity.pdbx_description
1 polymer ?
#
loop_
_entity_poly.entity_id
_entity_poly.type
_entity_poly.pdbx_seq_one_letter_code
_entity_poly.pdbx_strand_id
1 'polypeptide(L)'
;MCSHTNSPTTTKSLNILSLFSPSDESQAISSSPESVKVNRFTASVNHMPNPPTKHSIKFDNQPQKRHQLLQPPTMTTTAAADDGSHLLIFPYPAQGHMIPLLDLAHHLATRGLTITVLVTPRNVPLLKPLLSKHPSITPLVLPFPAHPTLPAGVENVKDLPPNGFRPMMSVLGELQEPIFHWFHSHPSPPVAIISDMFLGWTQHLAGRLGIRRFVFSPSGAMALAVIYSLWRDMPKRDDPNDENHLVSFPDIPSSPVYPWWQLSPIYRSYLEGDPVSEFIKDGFRADMASWGLVINSFDELERVYLEYLMGQLGNDRVWAVGPLLPPDDEDRSKPSERGGSISVLASQIFSWLDKCGDQTVVYVCFGSQAVLTNHQMEELASGLEKSGAS
;
A
#
# COMPACT_ATOMS: atom_id res chain seq x y z
N MET A 1 23.07 -30.02 36.46
CA MET A 1 23.75 -28.71 36.32
C MET A 1 23.97 -28.45 34.85
N CYS A 2 23.11 -27.65 34.23
CA CYS A 2 23.39 -26.87 33.02
C CYS A 2 22.31 -25.80 32.95
N SER A 3 22.69 -24.58 33.35
CA SER A 3 21.88 -23.39 33.37
C SER A 3 21.86 -22.79 31.96
N HIS A 4 20.70 -22.81 31.29
CA HIS A 4 20.46 -21.95 30.14
C HIS A 4 19.96 -20.59 30.64
N THR A 5 20.80 -19.58 30.46
CA THR A 5 20.48 -18.17 30.66
C THR A 5 19.57 -17.71 29.52
N ASN A 6 18.31 -17.42 29.83
CA ASN A 6 17.43 -16.66 28.94
C ASN A 6 17.92 -15.20 28.89
N SER A 7 18.42 -14.77 27.74
CA SER A 7 18.49 -13.34 27.41
C SER A 7 17.09 -12.88 26.99
N PRO A 8 16.58 -11.75 27.50
CA PRO A 8 15.31 -11.21 27.04
C PRO A 8 15.50 -10.61 25.64
N THR A 9 14.87 -11.23 24.63
CA THR A 9 14.65 -10.61 23.33
C THR A 9 13.70 -9.43 23.54
N THR A 10 14.23 -8.22 23.48
CA THR A 10 13.45 -6.98 23.39
C THR A 10 12.70 -6.99 22.05
N THR A 11 11.44 -7.42 22.08
CA THR A 11 10.48 -7.12 21.02
C THR A 11 10.27 -5.61 21.01
N LYS A 12 10.87 -4.90 20.06
CA LYS A 12 10.49 -3.50 19.80
C LYS A 12 9.08 -3.55 19.20
N SER A 13 8.05 -3.27 20.00
CA SER A 13 6.74 -2.95 19.46
C SER A 13 6.89 -1.73 18.54
N LEU A 14 6.61 -1.92 17.24
CA LEU A 14 6.61 -0.82 16.27
C LEU A 14 5.60 0.25 16.72
N ASN A 15 6.11 1.45 16.97
CA ASN A 15 5.26 2.60 17.26
C ASN A 15 4.75 3.17 15.92
N ILE A 16 3.54 2.76 15.50
CA ILE A 16 2.87 3.25 14.28
C ILE A 16 2.79 4.79 14.20
N LEU A 17 2.90 5.51 15.33
CA LEU A 17 2.98 6.97 15.34
C LEU A 17 4.26 7.51 14.68
N SER A 18 5.30 6.67 14.50
CA SER A 18 6.51 7.05 13.75
C SER A 18 6.22 7.28 12.26
N LEU A 19 5.10 6.76 11.71
CA LEU A 19 4.65 7.06 10.35
C LEU A 19 4.37 8.56 10.14
N PHE A 20 4.07 9.28 11.22
CA PHE A 20 3.53 10.64 11.18
C PHE A 20 4.34 11.64 12.02
N SER A 21 5.48 11.24 12.58
CA SER A 21 6.38 12.15 13.29
C SER A 21 7.11 13.06 12.28
N PRO A 22 7.21 14.38 12.51
CA PRO A 22 8.10 15.24 11.74
C PRO A 22 9.54 14.79 11.94
N SER A 23 10.25 14.44 10.86
CA SER A 23 11.70 14.21 10.94
C SER A 23 12.42 15.55 11.04
N ASP A 24 13.13 15.78 12.15
CA ASP A 24 14.07 16.89 12.31
C ASP A 24 15.23 16.76 11.32
N GLU A 25 15.14 17.46 10.18
CA GLU A 25 16.32 17.75 9.35
C GLU A 25 17.02 19.00 9.88
N SER A 26 17.83 18.85 10.92
CA SER A 26 19.02 19.70 11.11
C SER A 26 20.02 19.04 12.07
N GLN A 27 21.31 19.20 11.78
CA GLN A 27 22.51 18.63 12.43
C GLN A 27 22.94 17.27 11.85
N ALA A 28 24.18 17.00 11.45
CA ALA A 28 25.39 17.78 11.33
C ALA A 28 26.39 16.95 10.50
N ILE A 29 27.16 17.56 9.58
CA ILE A 29 28.47 17.03 9.17
C ILE A 29 29.46 18.20 9.12
N SER A 30 30.19 18.34 10.21
CA SER A 30 31.41 19.14 10.34
C SER A 30 32.46 18.21 10.95
N SER A 31 33.23 17.53 10.11
CA SER A 31 34.49 16.91 10.51
C SER A 31 35.45 16.91 9.33
N SER A 32 36.52 17.68 9.47
CA SER A 32 37.66 17.71 8.56
C SER A 32 38.35 16.35 8.46
N PRO A 33 38.93 15.98 7.30
CA PRO A 33 39.98 14.98 7.26
C PRO A 33 41.37 15.64 7.26
N GLU A 34 42.24 15.04 8.06
CA GLU A 34 43.69 15.23 8.06
C GLU A 34 44.33 14.83 6.73
N SER A 35 45.51 15.42 6.54
CA SER A 35 46.42 15.35 5.40
C SER A 35 46.81 13.93 4.95
N VAL A 36 46.69 13.65 3.65
CA VAL A 36 47.56 12.70 2.93
C VAL A 36 48.06 13.32 1.62
N LYS A 37 49.33 13.05 1.35
CA LYS A 37 50.24 13.74 0.42
C LYS A 37 49.82 13.70 -1.05
N VAL A 38 50.08 14.84 -1.68
CA VAL A 38 50.08 15.14 -3.11
C VAL A 38 51.18 14.35 -3.84
N ASN A 39 50.83 13.74 -4.98
CA ASN A 39 51.76 13.53 -6.10
C ASN A 39 51.28 14.38 -7.29
N ARG A 40 52.14 15.29 -7.74
CA ARG A 40 51.98 16.17 -8.90
C ARG A 40 52.20 15.39 -10.20
N PHE A 41 51.36 15.66 -11.20
CA PHE A 41 51.79 15.77 -12.60
C PHE A 41 51.18 17.03 -13.21
N THR A 42 52.00 17.78 -13.94
CA THR A 42 51.74 19.09 -14.56
C THR A 42 51.77 18.99 -16.08
N ALA A 43 50.84 19.65 -16.77
CA ALA A 43 50.99 20.29 -18.10
C ALA A 43 49.75 21.18 -18.36
N SER A 44 49.82 22.51 -18.22
CA SER A 44 50.13 23.56 -19.23
C SER A 44 49.05 23.71 -20.33
N VAL A 45 48.07 24.62 -20.20
CA VAL A 45 48.00 26.07 -20.58
C VAL A 45 47.83 26.34 -22.09
N ASN A 46 46.75 27.07 -22.42
CA ASN A 46 46.62 28.19 -23.38
C ASN A 46 45.16 28.68 -23.35
N HIS A 47 44.72 29.92 -23.64
CA HIS A 47 45.14 31.31 -23.42
C HIS A 47 43.88 32.15 -23.82
N MET A 48 43.57 33.27 -23.14
CA MET A 48 42.40 34.13 -23.45
C MET A 48 42.59 35.00 -24.72
N PRO A 49 41.61 35.85 -25.14
CA PRO A 49 41.45 37.20 -24.55
C PRO A 49 40.00 37.75 -24.40
N ASN A 50 39.85 38.70 -23.48
CA ASN A 50 38.77 39.71 -23.29
C ASN A 50 39.38 41.12 -23.60
N PRO A 51 38.73 42.31 -23.49
CA PRO A 51 37.32 42.80 -23.47
C PRO A 51 37.15 44.06 -24.41
N PRO A 52 36.26 45.09 -24.21
CA PRO A 52 36.42 46.11 -23.12
C PRO A 52 35.16 46.89 -22.57
N THR A 53 35.33 47.42 -21.33
CA THR A 53 34.91 48.73 -20.73
C THR A 53 33.43 49.11 -20.50
N LYS A 54 32.96 49.29 -19.24
CA LYS A 54 33.04 50.44 -18.26
C LYS A 54 31.92 51.48 -18.42
N HIS A 55 31.12 51.71 -17.36
CA HIS A 55 30.77 53.06 -16.89
C HIS A 55 30.39 53.05 -15.40
N SER A 56 31.04 53.94 -14.66
CA SER A 56 30.86 54.27 -13.24
C SER A 56 30.06 55.57 -13.12
N ILE A 57 29.05 55.65 -12.23
CA ILE A 57 28.50 56.93 -11.75
C ILE A 57 28.28 56.88 -10.22
N LYS A 58 28.50 58.04 -9.61
CA LYS A 58 28.81 58.37 -8.23
C LYS A 58 27.63 58.23 -7.25
N PHE A 59 28.02 58.07 -5.98
CA PHE A 59 27.23 58.27 -4.78
C PHE A 59 26.79 59.73 -4.62
N ASP A 60 25.54 59.93 -4.20
CA ASP A 60 25.08 61.16 -3.56
C ASP A 60 24.42 60.81 -2.22
N ASN A 61 24.77 61.58 -1.19
CA ASN A 61 24.62 61.25 0.22
C ASN A 61 23.68 62.29 0.85
N GLN A 62 22.48 61.91 1.30
CA GLN A 62 21.63 62.75 2.17
C GLN A 62 20.72 61.91 3.09
N PRO A 63 20.31 62.44 4.26
CA PRO A 63 20.20 61.66 5.49
C PRO A 63 18.80 61.13 5.84
N GLN A 64 18.86 60.00 6.55
CA GLN A 64 17.90 59.31 7.42
C GLN A 64 16.56 60.00 7.74
N LYS A 65 15.46 59.29 7.45
CA LYS A 65 14.22 59.35 8.23
C LYS A 65 13.90 57.96 8.78
N ARG A 66 13.77 57.92 10.11
CA ARG A 66 13.46 56.76 10.96
C ARG A 66 12.00 56.37 10.74
N HIS A 67 11.73 55.21 10.16
CA HIS A 67 10.38 54.62 10.17
C HIS A 67 10.37 53.41 11.11
N GLN A 68 9.47 53.49 12.08
CA GLN A 68 9.21 52.50 13.12
C GLN A 68 8.71 51.20 12.47
N LEU A 69 9.26 50.07 12.92
CA LEU A 69 8.74 48.74 12.61
C LEU A 69 7.31 48.62 13.12
N LEU A 70 6.36 48.42 12.22
CA LEU A 70 5.04 47.89 12.53
C LEU A 70 5.18 46.39 12.81
N GLN A 71 4.87 45.97 14.03
CA GLN A 71 4.68 44.55 14.36
C GLN A 71 3.37 44.05 13.73
N PRO A 72 3.33 42.83 13.17
CA PRO A 72 2.09 42.23 12.68
C PRO A 72 1.16 41.85 13.84
N PRO A 73 -0.17 41.83 13.61
CA PRO A 73 -1.16 41.67 14.68
C PRO A 73 -1.23 40.24 15.21
N THR A 74 -1.29 40.13 16.52
CA THR A 74 -1.54 38.90 17.29
C THR A 74 -2.94 38.37 16.99
N MET A 75 -3.04 37.23 16.30
CA MET A 75 -4.28 36.48 16.23
C MET A 75 -4.48 35.73 17.55
N THR A 76 -5.53 36.10 18.27
CA THR A 76 -6.11 35.38 19.40
C THR A 76 -6.53 33.98 18.97
N THR A 77 -5.87 32.98 19.56
CA THR A 77 -6.22 31.56 19.46
C THR A 77 -7.48 31.27 20.25
N THR A 78 -8.57 30.97 19.56
CA THR A 78 -9.68 30.18 20.12
C THR A 78 -10.35 29.34 19.02
N ALA A 79 -9.82 28.15 18.81
CA ALA A 79 -10.57 26.95 18.40
C ALA A 79 -9.70 25.75 18.80
N ALA A 80 -10.28 24.79 19.52
CA ALA A 80 -9.57 23.59 19.96
C ALA A 80 -8.99 22.86 18.75
N ALA A 81 -7.65 22.79 18.67
CA ALA A 81 -6.97 21.96 17.69
C ALA A 81 -7.12 20.50 18.15
N ASP A 82 -7.91 19.75 17.39
CA ASP A 82 -7.80 18.30 17.36
C ASP A 82 -6.44 17.98 16.72
N ASP A 83 -5.46 17.57 17.53
CA ASP A 83 -4.08 17.20 17.13
C ASP A 83 -4.03 15.83 16.43
N GLY A 84 -5.18 15.34 15.96
CA GLY A 84 -5.35 14.04 15.31
C GLY A 84 -4.99 14.09 13.83
N SER A 85 -3.98 13.31 13.42
CA SER A 85 -3.70 13.08 11.99
C SER A 85 -4.90 12.39 11.31
N HIS A 86 -5.53 13.06 10.34
CA HIS A 86 -6.64 12.52 9.57
C HIS A 86 -6.15 11.72 8.35
N LEU A 87 -6.56 10.47 8.20
CA LEU A 87 -6.22 9.60 7.08
C LEU A 87 -7.42 9.32 6.17
N LEU A 88 -7.17 9.32 4.86
CA LEU A 88 -8.07 8.73 3.88
C LEU A 88 -7.62 7.29 3.59
N ILE A 89 -8.49 6.32 3.89
CA ILE A 89 -8.26 4.91 3.57
C ILE A 89 -9.11 4.53 2.36
N PHE A 90 -8.47 4.01 1.32
CA PHE A 90 -9.17 3.60 0.10
C PHE A 90 -8.84 2.15 -0.28
N PRO A 91 -9.69 1.18 0.09
CA PRO A 91 -9.53 -0.20 -0.32
C PRO A 91 -10.01 -0.44 -1.75
N TYR A 92 -9.36 -1.39 -2.44
CA TYR A 92 -9.87 -1.94 -3.69
C TYR A 92 -11.08 -2.86 -3.40
N PRO A 93 -12.18 -2.82 -4.18
CA PRO A 93 -13.43 -3.48 -3.84
C PRO A 93 -13.42 -5.00 -4.13
N ALA A 94 -12.52 -5.71 -3.46
CA ALA A 94 -12.40 -7.16 -3.42
C ALA A 94 -12.19 -7.60 -1.96
N GLN A 95 -12.76 -8.72 -1.53
CA GLN A 95 -12.77 -9.14 -0.13
C GLN A 95 -11.35 -9.33 0.41
N GLY A 96 -10.45 -9.95 -0.37
CA GLY A 96 -9.05 -10.14 0.00
C GLY A 96 -8.25 -8.84 0.17
N HIS A 97 -8.77 -7.70 -0.29
CA HIS A 97 -8.15 -6.39 -0.20
C HIS A 97 -8.83 -5.52 0.87
N MET A 98 -10.16 -5.45 0.82
CA MET A 98 -10.96 -4.67 1.76
C MET A 98 -10.77 -5.16 3.19
N ILE A 99 -10.91 -6.46 3.43
CA ILE A 99 -10.89 -7.01 4.79
C ILE A 99 -9.60 -6.64 5.54
N PRO A 100 -8.39 -6.99 5.06
CA PRO A 100 -7.17 -6.68 5.79
C PRO A 100 -6.90 -5.16 5.89
N LEU A 101 -7.26 -4.35 4.89
CA LEU A 101 -7.10 -2.89 4.99
C LEU A 101 -8.07 -2.27 6.00
N LEU A 102 -9.27 -2.82 6.16
CA LEU A 102 -10.21 -2.41 7.21
C LEU A 102 -9.74 -2.86 8.60
N ASP A 103 -9.05 -3.99 8.72
CA ASP A 103 -8.40 -4.41 9.97
C ASP A 103 -7.24 -3.46 10.33
N LEU A 104 -6.45 -3.03 9.34
CA LEU A 104 -5.47 -1.96 9.55
C LEU A 104 -6.16 -0.65 9.98
N ALA A 105 -7.27 -0.28 9.35
CA ALA A 105 -8.06 0.90 9.74
C ALA A 105 -8.54 0.80 11.20
N HIS A 106 -8.99 -0.37 11.64
CA HIS A 106 -9.33 -0.61 13.04
C HIS A 106 -8.14 -0.33 13.96
N HIS A 107 -6.95 -0.85 13.64
CA HIS A 107 -5.74 -0.64 14.43
C HIS A 107 -5.23 0.82 14.42
N LEU A 108 -5.49 1.57 13.36
CA LEU A 108 -5.17 3.00 13.31
C LEU A 108 -6.16 3.81 14.16
N ALA A 109 -7.45 3.48 14.11
CA ALA A 109 -8.48 4.14 14.92
C ALA A 109 -8.28 3.90 16.43
N THR A 110 -7.89 2.70 16.86
CA THR A 110 -7.58 2.42 18.28
C THR A 110 -6.39 3.23 18.80
N ARG A 111 -5.56 3.79 17.91
CA ARG A 111 -4.44 4.68 18.24
C ARG A 111 -4.82 6.16 18.19
N GLY A 112 -6.10 6.48 18.02
CA GLY A 112 -6.61 7.85 18.05
C GLY A 112 -6.50 8.61 16.73
N LEU A 113 -6.22 7.94 15.61
CA LEU A 113 -6.23 8.60 14.31
C LEU A 113 -7.67 8.84 13.82
N THR A 114 -7.90 10.01 13.25
CA THR A 114 -9.14 10.32 12.53
C THR A 114 -9.10 9.62 11.18
N ILE A 115 -10.15 8.88 10.82
CA ILE A 115 -10.16 8.06 9.60
C ILE A 115 -11.43 8.33 8.80
N THR A 116 -11.23 8.61 7.52
CA THR A 116 -12.25 8.49 6.49
C THR A 116 -11.99 7.25 5.65
N VAL A 117 -13.00 6.40 5.44
CA VAL A 117 -12.90 5.23 4.55
C VAL A 117 -13.70 5.51 3.28
N LEU A 118 -13.02 5.54 2.14
CA LEU A 118 -13.66 5.68 0.83
C LEU A 118 -14.24 4.35 0.37
N VAL A 119 -15.52 4.35 -0.01
CA VAL A 119 -16.20 3.20 -0.62
C VAL A 119 -17.22 3.65 -1.65
N THR A 120 -17.70 2.70 -2.43
CA THR A 120 -18.82 2.87 -3.35
C THR A 120 -20.11 2.30 -2.75
N PRO A 121 -21.31 2.72 -3.19
CA PRO A 121 -22.58 2.39 -2.55
C PRO A 121 -22.81 0.90 -2.24
N ARG A 122 -22.45 -0.01 -3.15
CA ARG A 122 -22.64 -1.46 -2.97
C ARG A 122 -21.65 -2.09 -1.99
N ASN A 123 -20.56 -1.39 -1.68
CA ASN A 123 -19.54 -1.85 -0.74
C ASN A 123 -19.74 -1.29 0.68
N VAL A 124 -20.64 -0.32 0.88
CA VAL A 124 -20.96 0.26 2.21
C VAL A 124 -21.30 -0.80 3.28
N PRO A 125 -22.10 -1.86 3.00
CA PRO A 125 -22.40 -2.87 4.01
C PRO A 125 -21.17 -3.59 4.57
N LEU A 126 -20.06 -3.65 3.82
CA LEU A 126 -18.81 -4.27 4.25
C LEU A 126 -18.09 -3.46 5.34
N LEU A 127 -18.44 -2.19 5.52
CA LEU A 127 -17.90 -1.35 6.60
C LEU A 127 -18.58 -1.60 7.95
N LYS A 128 -19.74 -2.27 7.97
CA LYS A 128 -20.55 -2.44 9.19
C LYS A 128 -19.73 -2.95 10.39
N PRO A 129 -18.88 -3.99 10.28
CA PRO A 129 -18.10 -4.46 11.43
C PRO A 129 -17.15 -3.39 11.98
N LEU A 130 -16.49 -2.64 11.09
CA LEU A 130 -15.56 -1.58 11.46
C LEU A 130 -16.29 -0.41 12.16
N LEU A 131 -17.38 0.07 11.56
CA LEU A 131 -18.17 1.20 12.08
C LEU A 131 -18.87 0.87 13.40
N SER A 132 -19.21 -0.39 13.62
CA SER A 132 -19.79 -0.85 14.90
C SER A 132 -18.80 -0.73 16.05
N LYS A 133 -17.51 -0.98 15.79
CA LYS A 133 -16.42 -0.84 16.77
C LYS A 133 -15.92 0.60 16.88
N HIS A 134 -15.94 1.33 15.77
CA HIS A 134 -15.42 2.70 15.66
C HIS A 134 -16.44 3.65 15.02
N PRO A 135 -17.44 4.14 15.77
CA PRO A 135 -18.45 5.06 15.24
C PRO A 135 -17.89 6.42 14.78
N SER A 136 -16.66 6.75 15.16
CA SER A 136 -15.96 7.97 14.74
C SER A 136 -15.37 7.88 13.32
N ILE A 137 -15.21 6.67 12.77
CA ILE A 137 -14.75 6.48 11.39
C ILE A 137 -15.85 6.97 10.45
N THR A 138 -15.49 7.83 9.50
CA THR A 138 -16.44 8.43 8.56
C THR A 138 -16.38 7.73 7.19
N PRO A 139 -17.48 7.16 6.68
CA PRO A 139 -17.53 6.69 5.30
C PRO A 139 -17.60 7.86 4.31
N LEU A 140 -16.69 7.89 3.33
CA LEU A 140 -16.84 8.70 2.13
C LEU A 140 -17.43 7.83 1.02
N VAL A 141 -18.74 7.98 0.78
CA VAL A 141 -19.45 7.19 -0.24
C VAL A 141 -19.51 7.98 -1.53
N LEU A 142 -18.79 7.53 -2.55
CA LEU A 142 -18.79 8.14 -3.88
C LEU A 142 -19.47 7.22 -4.90
N PRO A 143 -20.28 7.77 -5.83
CA PRO A 143 -20.91 6.96 -6.87
C PRO A 143 -19.87 6.17 -7.67
N PHE A 144 -20.14 4.88 -7.91
CA PHE A 144 -19.28 4.08 -8.77
C PHE A 144 -19.36 4.61 -10.22
N PRO A 145 -18.23 4.91 -10.88
CA PRO A 145 -18.26 5.43 -12.25
C PRO A 145 -18.69 4.34 -13.24
N ALA A 146 -19.34 4.74 -14.32
CA ALA A 146 -19.82 3.80 -15.33
C ALA A 146 -18.69 3.39 -16.28
N HIS A 147 -18.64 2.11 -16.66
CA HIS A 147 -17.69 1.63 -17.66
C HIS A 147 -18.40 0.78 -18.72
N PRO A 148 -18.12 0.95 -20.03
CA PRO A 148 -18.85 0.24 -21.09
C PRO A 148 -18.79 -1.29 -21.02
N THR A 149 -17.73 -1.83 -20.42
CA THR A 149 -17.52 -3.29 -20.30
C THR A 149 -17.89 -3.87 -18.93
N LEU A 150 -18.28 -3.03 -17.97
CA LEU A 150 -18.69 -3.48 -16.64
C LEU A 150 -20.22 -3.52 -16.54
N PRO A 151 -20.81 -4.57 -15.93
CA PRO A 151 -22.25 -4.60 -15.72
C PRO A 151 -22.73 -3.45 -14.83
N ALA A 152 -23.87 -2.86 -15.18
CA ALA A 152 -24.44 -1.76 -14.40
C ALA A 152 -24.76 -2.20 -12.96
N GLY A 153 -24.33 -1.40 -11.98
CA GLY A 153 -24.57 -1.65 -10.57
C GLY A 153 -23.67 -2.72 -9.93
N VAL A 154 -22.71 -3.28 -10.66
CA VAL A 154 -21.66 -4.16 -10.13
C VAL A 154 -20.45 -3.31 -9.72
N GLU A 155 -20.17 -3.26 -8.42
CA GLU A 155 -19.09 -2.43 -7.85
C GLU A 155 -18.10 -3.26 -7.03
N ASN A 156 -18.24 -4.59 -6.98
CA ASN A 156 -17.36 -5.49 -6.24
C ASN A 156 -16.85 -6.61 -7.14
N VAL A 157 -15.59 -6.99 -6.97
CA VAL A 157 -14.91 -7.99 -7.81
C VAL A 157 -15.58 -9.36 -7.78
N LYS A 158 -16.18 -9.77 -6.66
CA LYS A 158 -16.87 -11.07 -6.57
C LYS A 158 -18.02 -11.21 -7.57
N ASP A 159 -18.60 -10.08 -7.99
CA ASP A 159 -19.78 -10.01 -8.86
C ASP A 159 -19.37 -9.69 -10.32
N LEU A 160 -18.06 -9.56 -10.59
CA LEU A 160 -17.53 -9.25 -11.92
C LEU A 160 -17.40 -10.50 -12.81
N PRO A 161 -17.54 -10.33 -14.14
CA PRO A 161 -17.10 -11.37 -15.07
C PRO A 161 -15.57 -11.56 -15.02
N PRO A 162 -15.02 -12.70 -15.50
CA PRO A 162 -13.59 -13.00 -15.44
C PRO A 162 -12.66 -11.92 -16.03
N ASN A 163 -13.13 -11.17 -17.02
CA ASN A 163 -12.39 -10.08 -17.68
C ASN A 163 -12.64 -8.69 -17.08
N GLY A 164 -13.50 -8.57 -16.05
CA GLY A 164 -13.89 -7.29 -15.44
C GLY A 164 -12.84 -6.69 -14.52
N PHE A 165 -11.83 -7.47 -14.11
CA PHE A 165 -10.84 -7.02 -13.13
C PHE A 165 -10.00 -5.82 -13.60
N ARG A 166 -9.49 -5.86 -14.83
CA ARG A 166 -8.69 -4.77 -15.40
C ARG A 166 -9.49 -3.48 -15.63
N PRO A 167 -10.69 -3.54 -16.25
CA PRO A 167 -11.58 -2.38 -16.31
C PRO A 167 -11.96 -1.81 -14.94
N MET A 168 -12.13 -2.64 -13.90
CA MET A 168 -12.39 -2.19 -12.53
C MET A 168 -11.24 -1.32 -11.98
N MET A 169 -9.99 -1.69 -12.24
CA MET A 169 -8.84 -0.87 -11.83
C MET A 169 -8.85 0.51 -12.51
N SER A 170 -9.12 0.56 -13.82
CA SER A 170 -9.12 1.81 -14.57
C SER A 170 -10.31 2.72 -14.26
N VAL A 171 -11.52 2.17 -14.17
CA VAL A 171 -12.74 2.96 -13.92
C VAL A 171 -12.71 3.67 -12.57
N LEU A 172 -12.11 3.04 -11.54
CA LEU A 172 -11.97 3.67 -10.24
C LEU A 172 -11.10 4.93 -10.28
N GLY A 173 -10.23 5.09 -11.29
CA GLY A 173 -9.48 6.32 -11.54
C GLY A 173 -10.36 7.54 -11.81
N GLU A 174 -11.60 7.35 -12.28
CA GLU A 174 -12.56 8.46 -12.48
C GLU A 174 -13.02 9.08 -11.16
N LEU A 175 -12.76 8.44 -10.01
CA LEU A 175 -13.00 9.00 -8.69
C LEU A 175 -11.99 10.10 -8.31
N GLN A 176 -10.95 10.33 -9.12
CA GLN A 176 -9.92 11.33 -8.82
C GLN A 176 -10.49 12.74 -8.60
N GLU A 177 -11.31 13.26 -9.52
CA GLU A 177 -11.90 14.61 -9.35
C GLU A 177 -12.92 14.69 -8.21
N PRO A 178 -13.86 13.72 -8.05
CA PRO A 178 -14.71 13.66 -6.87
C PRO A 178 -13.94 13.72 -5.53
N ILE A 179 -12.84 12.96 -5.40
CA ILE A 179 -12.01 12.97 -4.19
C ILE A 179 -11.31 14.32 -4.03
N PHE A 180 -10.78 14.90 -5.12
CA PHE A 180 -10.13 16.20 -5.10
C PHE A 180 -11.08 17.30 -4.62
N HIS A 181 -12.32 17.33 -5.11
CA HIS A 181 -13.34 18.29 -4.67
C HIS A 181 -13.78 18.06 -3.23
N TRP A 182 -13.99 16.81 -2.83
CA TRP A 182 -14.30 16.47 -1.45
C TRP A 182 -13.19 16.94 -0.51
N PHE A 183 -11.92 16.68 -0.84
CA PHE A 183 -10.77 17.09 -0.04
C PHE A 183 -10.76 18.60 0.24
N HIS A 184 -10.92 19.44 -0.79
CA HIS A 184 -10.89 20.90 -0.64
C HIS A 184 -12.11 21.50 0.05
N SER A 185 -13.22 20.76 0.11
CA SER A 185 -14.43 21.17 0.84
C SER A 185 -14.49 20.63 2.26
N HIS A 186 -13.58 19.71 2.64
CA HIS A 186 -13.58 19.10 3.96
C HIS A 186 -13.00 20.08 5.01
N PRO A 187 -13.68 20.28 6.17
CA PRO A 187 -13.23 21.25 7.18
C PRO A 187 -11.90 20.87 7.86
N SER A 188 -11.57 19.58 7.87
CA SER A 188 -10.29 19.04 8.35
C SER A 188 -9.81 17.97 7.38
N PRO A 189 -9.20 18.32 6.24
CA PRO A 189 -8.89 17.37 5.18
C PRO A 189 -7.81 16.36 5.61
N PRO A 190 -7.77 15.16 5.01
CA PRO A 190 -6.72 14.17 5.30
C PRO A 190 -5.30 14.71 5.10
N VAL A 191 -4.36 14.27 5.92
CA VAL A 191 -2.92 14.59 5.78
C VAL A 191 -2.15 13.51 5.00
N ALA A 192 -2.76 12.34 4.79
CA ALA A 192 -2.21 11.27 3.97
C ALA A 192 -3.30 10.33 3.44
N ILE A 193 -2.97 9.58 2.39
CA ILE A 193 -3.78 8.52 1.80
C ILE A 193 -3.11 7.17 2.09
N ILE A 194 -3.87 6.19 2.57
CA ILE A 194 -3.49 4.78 2.53
C ILE A 194 -4.43 4.09 1.54
N SER A 195 -3.90 3.62 0.42
CA SER A 195 -4.71 2.96 -0.60
C SER A 195 -4.11 1.66 -1.05
N ASP A 196 -4.99 0.76 -1.47
CA ASP A 196 -4.62 -0.54 -2.00
C ASP A 196 -3.65 -0.45 -3.20
N MET A 197 -2.77 -1.43 -3.35
CA MET A 197 -1.81 -1.54 -4.47
C MET A 197 -2.46 -1.51 -5.87
N PHE A 198 -3.73 -1.93 -6.02
CA PHE A 198 -4.42 -1.82 -7.31
C PHE A 198 -4.94 -0.42 -7.62
N LEU A 199 -4.79 0.53 -6.69
CA LEU A 199 -5.19 1.93 -6.82
C LEU A 199 -3.97 2.84 -7.00
N GLY A 200 -2.93 2.38 -7.71
CA GLY A 200 -1.70 3.11 -8.01
C GLY A 200 -1.86 4.56 -8.50
N TRP A 201 -2.97 4.88 -9.16
CA TRP A 201 -3.29 6.23 -9.60
C TRP A 201 -3.49 7.24 -8.45
N THR A 202 -3.85 6.80 -7.23
CA THR A 202 -4.03 7.71 -6.08
C THR A 202 -2.71 8.37 -5.64
N GLN A 203 -1.56 7.91 -6.16
CA GLN A 203 -0.28 8.58 -5.94
C GLN A 203 -0.24 9.92 -6.68
N HIS A 204 -0.75 9.96 -7.91
CA HIS A 204 -0.86 11.20 -8.68
C HIS A 204 -1.84 12.16 -8.02
N LEU A 205 -2.95 11.65 -7.48
CA LEU A 205 -3.88 12.42 -6.66
C LEU A 205 -3.19 12.99 -5.40
N ALA A 206 -2.44 12.18 -4.66
CA ALA A 206 -1.69 12.64 -3.49
C ALA A 206 -0.70 13.75 -3.84
N GLY A 207 0.02 13.62 -4.96
CA GLY A 207 0.90 14.66 -5.50
C GLY A 207 0.17 15.96 -5.83
N ARG A 208 -1.02 15.89 -6.45
CA ARG A 208 -1.88 17.07 -6.72
C ARG A 208 -2.38 17.74 -5.44
N LEU A 209 -2.67 16.95 -4.41
CA LEU A 209 -3.14 17.43 -3.11
C LEU A 209 -2.00 17.91 -2.20
N GLY A 210 -0.74 17.64 -2.56
CA GLY A 210 0.42 17.98 -1.74
C GLY A 210 0.55 17.13 -0.46
N ILE A 211 -0.03 15.92 -0.45
CA ILE A 211 -0.01 15.00 0.70
C ILE A 211 0.74 13.70 0.36
N ARG A 212 1.01 12.89 1.39
CA ARG A 212 1.71 11.61 1.23
C ARG A 212 0.72 10.49 0.91
N ARG A 213 1.15 9.53 0.10
CA ARG A 213 0.46 8.25 -0.09
C ARG A 213 1.31 7.10 0.45
N PHE A 214 0.67 6.18 1.16
CA PHE A 214 1.18 4.87 1.50
C PHE A 214 0.45 3.81 0.68
N VAL A 215 1.19 2.88 0.08
CA VAL A 215 0.60 1.70 -0.57
C VAL A 215 0.28 0.68 0.51
N PHE A 216 -0.92 0.11 0.47
CA PHE A 216 -1.23 -1.09 1.23
C PHE A 216 -1.19 -2.32 0.33
N SER A 217 -0.41 -3.33 0.70
CA SER A 217 -0.45 -4.65 0.08
C SER A 217 -1.02 -5.68 1.06
N PRO A 218 -2.13 -6.35 0.71
CA PRO A 218 -2.65 -7.45 1.51
C PRO A 218 -1.83 -8.75 1.34
N SER A 219 -0.87 -8.76 0.41
CA SER A 219 -0.01 -9.90 0.09
C SER A 219 1.37 -9.78 0.76
N GLY A 220 2.18 -10.83 0.64
CA GLY A 220 3.55 -10.88 1.16
C GLY A 220 4.53 -10.01 0.36
N ALA A 221 5.64 -9.67 0.99
CA ALA A 221 6.69 -8.83 0.42
C ALA A 221 7.36 -9.47 -0.81
N MET A 222 7.51 -10.81 -0.84
CA MET A 222 8.06 -11.51 -2.01
C MET A 222 7.19 -11.33 -3.25
N ALA A 223 5.87 -11.49 -3.09
CA ALA A 223 4.93 -11.34 -4.21
C ALA A 223 4.93 -9.90 -4.74
N LEU A 224 4.96 -8.91 -3.84
CA LEU A 224 5.04 -7.50 -4.22
C LEU A 224 6.34 -7.18 -4.94
N ALA A 225 7.48 -7.71 -4.50
CA ALA A 225 8.77 -7.56 -5.16
C ALA A 225 8.76 -8.09 -6.61
N VAL A 226 8.16 -9.27 -6.83
CA VAL A 226 8.00 -9.85 -8.17
C VAL A 226 7.08 -8.99 -9.04
N ILE A 227 5.93 -8.55 -8.50
CA ILE A 227 5.00 -7.66 -9.22
C ILE A 227 5.70 -6.36 -9.65
N TYR A 228 6.44 -5.72 -8.74
CA TYR A 228 7.16 -4.49 -9.07
C TYR A 228 8.26 -4.70 -10.11
N SER A 229 9.02 -5.79 -10.05
CA SER A 229 10.00 -6.11 -11.11
C SER A 229 9.32 -6.32 -12.46
N LEU A 230 8.18 -7.04 -12.52
CA LEU A 230 7.42 -7.20 -13.76
C LEU A 230 7.04 -5.85 -14.39
N TRP A 231 6.47 -4.92 -13.63
CA TRP A 231 5.99 -3.63 -14.16
C TRP A 231 7.10 -2.58 -14.38
N ARG A 232 8.23 -2.74 -13.69
CA ARG A 232 9.42 -1.91 -13.90
C ARG A 232 10.16 -2.36 -15.16
N ASP A 233 10.55 -3.62 -15.19
CA ASP A 233 11.50 -4.18 -16.16
C ASP A 233 10.79 -4.66 -17.44
N MET A 234 9.47 -4.91 -17.36
CA MET A 234 8.61 -5.31 -18.46
C MET A 234 9.19 -6.46 -19.31
N PRO A 235 9.59 -7.61 -18.71
CA PRO A 235 10.10 -8.75 -19.47
C PRO A 235 9.08 -9.22 -20.53
N LYS A 236 9.56 -9.48 -21.74
CA LYS A 236 8.76 -9.93 -22.88
C LYS A 236 9.16 -11.35 -23.27
N ARG A 237 8.23 -12.12 -23.83
CA ARG A 237 8.52 -13.38 -24.51
C ARG A 237 8.93 -13.10 -25.95
N ASP A 238 9.84 -13.92 -26.47
CA ASP A 238 10.18 -13.91 -27.90
C ASP A 238 9.02 -14.43 -28.76
N ASP A 239 8.36 -15.51 -28.31
CA ASP A 239 7.13 -16.06 -28.91
C ASP A 239 5.92 -15.80 -28.00
N PRO A 240 4.90 -15.03 -28.46
CA PRO A 240 3.67 -14.82 -27.71
C PRO A 240 2.87 -16.09 -27.38
N ASN A 241 3.13 -17.21 -28.04
CA ASN A 241 2.45 -18.49 -27.78
C ASN A 241 3.21 -19.40 -26.83
N ASP A 242 4.45 -19.07 -26.47
CA ASP A 242 5.24 -19.86 -25.53
C ASP A 242 4.83 -19.56 -24.08
N GLU A 243 3.82 -20.28 -23.58
CA GLU A 243 3.39 -20.20 -22.19
C GLU A 243 4.46 -20.71 -21.20
N ASN A 244 5.43 -21.51 -21.64
CA ASN A 244 6.49 -22.06 -20.80
C ASN A 244 7.77 -21.23 -20.81
N HIS A 245 7.80 -20.11 -21.54
CA HIS A 245 8.90 -19.16 -21.53
C HIS A 245 9.29 -18.80 -20.10
N LEU A 246 10.56 -18.98 -19.74
CA LEU A 246 11.05 -18.81 -18.38
C LEU A 246 11.42 -17.36 -18.10
N VAL A 247 10.82 -16.78 -17.07
CA VAL A 247 11.14 -15.43 -16.57
C VAL A 247 11.85 -15.56 -15.23
N SER A 248 12.99 -14.89 -15.11
CA SER A 248 13.82 -14.88 -13.90
C SER A 248 13.87 -13.49 -13.28
N PHE A 249 14.08 -13.44 -11.97
CA PHE A 249 14.17 -12.20 -11.18
C PHE A 249 15.48 -12.18 -10.39
N PRO A 250 16.64 -11.99 -11.06
CA PRO A 250 17.96 -12.21 -10.45
C PRO A 250 18.26 -11.26 -9.29
N ASP A 251 17.66 -10.07 -9.29
CA ASP A 251 17.85 -9.08 -8.22
C ASP A 251 17.01 -9.36 -6.97
N ILE A 252 15.98 -10.21 -7.09
CA ILE A 252 15.13 -10.60 -5.96
C ILE A 252 15.79 -11.78 -5.24
N PRO A 253 16.12 -11.65 -3.94
CA PRO A 253 16.79 -12.71 -3.18
C PRO A 253 16.06 -14.04 -3.26
N SER A 254 16.75 -15.11 -3.64
CA SER A 254 16.19 -16.47 -3.72
C SER A 254 14.90 -16.60 -4.54
N SER A 255 14.65 -15.70 -5.50
CA SER A 255 13.47 -15.79 -6.35
C SER A 255 13.51 -17.03 -7.24
N PRO A 256 12.40 -17.79 -7.33
CA PRO A 256 12.23 -18.81 -8.35
C PRO A 256 12.28 -18.20 -9.76
N VAL A 257 12.51 -19.09 -10.72
CA VAL A 257 12.25 -18.84 -12.15
C VAL A 257 10.82 -19.31 -12.42
N TYR A 258 10.03 -18.47 -13.07
CA TYR A 258 8.62 -18.74 -13.34
C TYR A 258 8.41 -18.95 -14.83
N PRO A 259 7.73 -20.02 -15.26
CA PRO A 259 7.18 -20.08 -16.61
C PRO A 259 6.12 -18.98 -16.78
N TRP A 260 5.98 -18.46 -17.99
CA TRP A 260 5.11 -17.32 -18.27
C TRP A 260 3.70 -17.52 -17.75
N TRP A 261 3.09 -18.71 -17.90
CA TRP A 261 1.73 -18.99 -17.44
C TRP A 261 1.52 -18.80 -15.92
N GLN A 262 2.58 -18.88 -15.10
CA GLN A 262 2.52 -18.64 -13.65
C GLN A 262 2.57 -17.16 -13.27
N LEU A 263 2.91 -16.26 -14.20
CA LEU A 263 2.93 -14.82 -13.93
C LEU A 263 1.51 -14.28 -13.76
N SER A 264 1.41 -13.14 -13.07
CA SER A 264 0.14 -12.45 -12.83
C SER A 264 -0.69 -12.33 -14.11
N PRO A 265 -1.96 -12.78 -14.12
CA PRO A 265 -2.84 -12.61 -15.27
C PRO A 265 -3.02 -11.14 -15.68
N ILE A 266 -2.89 -10.20 -14.74
CA ILE A 266 -2.94 -8.76 -15.01
C ILE A 266 -1.76 -8.36 -15.91
N TYR A 267 -0.55 -8.83 -15.57
CA TYR A 267 0.66 -8.59 -16.35
C TYR A 267 0.61 -9.30 -17.71
N ARG A 268 0.23 -10.58 -17.74
CA ARG A 268 0.15 -11.37 -18.98
C ARG A 268 -0.86 -10.83 -19.99
N SER A 269 -1.87 -10.09 -19.52
CA SER A 269 -2.89 -9.47 -20.35
C SER A 269 -2.53 -8.05 -20.79
N TYR A 270 -1.34 -7.55 -20.46
CA TYR A 270 -0.89 -6.22 -20.85
C TYR A 270 -0.76 -6.12 -22.38
N LEU A 271 -1.35 -5.06 -22.94
CA LEU A 271 -1.27 -4.72 -24.35
C LEU A 271 -0.67 -3.32 -24.48
N GLU A 272 0.48 -3.22 -25.13
CA GLU A 272 1.18 -1.93 -25.30
C GLU A 272 0.30 -0.95 -26.10
N GLY A 273 0.07 0.23 -25.52
CA GLY A 273 -0.76 1.29 -26.12
C GLY A 273 -2.27 1.16 -25.89
N ASP A 274 -2.75 0.06 -25.29
CA ASP A 274 -4.15 -0.04 -24.82
C ASP A 274 -4.36 0.86 -23.60
N PRO A 275 -5.38 1.75 -23.58
CA PRO A 275 -5.56 2.71 -22.50
C PRO A 275 -5.66 2.09 -21.11
N VAL A 276 -6.35 0.95 -20.97
CA VAL A 276 -6.49 0.25 -19.68
C VAL A 276 -5.15 -0.37 -19.26
N SER A 277 -4.41 -0.95 -20.20
CA SER A 277 -3.07 -1.49 -19.97
C SER A 277 -2.07 -0.44 -19.51
N GLU A 278 -2.02 0.71 -20.18
CA GLU A 278 -1.12 1.81 -19.80
C GLU A 278 -1.52 2.42 -18.46
N PHE A 279 -2.81 2.55 -18.17
CA PHE A 279 -3.29 2.99 -16.86
C PHE A 279 -2.82 2.07 -15.73
N ILE A 280 -2.95 0.75 -15.91
CA ILE A 280 -2.53 -0.23 -14.91
C ILE A 280 -1.00 -0.20 -14.72
N LYS A 281 -0.25 -0.14 -15.82
CA LYS A 281 1.21 -0.04 -15.79
C LYS A 281 1.69 1.22 -15.07
N ASP A 282 1.07 2.36 -15.36
CA ASP A 282 1.32 3.62 -14.66
C ASP A 282 0.99 3.48 -13.17
N GLY A 283 -0.13 2.86 -12.82
CA GLY A 283 -0.51 2.58 -11.43
C GLY A 283 0.55 1.82 -10.65
N PHE A 284 1.02 0.67 -11.15
CA PHE A 284 2.07 -0.10 -10.46
C PHE A 284 3.42 0.62 -10.41
N ARG A 285 3.72 1.49 -11.38
CA ARG A 285 4.91 2.36 -11.32
C ARG A 285 4.76 3.46 -10.29
N ALA A 286 3.58 4.05 -10.17
CA ALA A 286 3.26 5.08 -9.20
C ALA A 286 3.24 4.53 -7.76
N ASP A 287 2.87 3.26 -7.59
CA ASP A 287 3.05 2.52 -6.33
C ASP A 287 4.52 2.57 -5.85
N MET A 288 5.49 2.28 -6.72
CA MET A 288 6.92 2.35 -6.38
C MET A 288 7.42 3.78 -6.10
N ALA A 289 6.69 4.80 -6.58
CA ALA A 289 6.97 6.22 -6.32
C ALA A 289 6.24 6.77 -5.08
N SER A 290 5.44 5.94 -4.39
CA SER A 290 4.70 6.34 -3.20
C SER A 290 5.64 6.61 -2.02
N TRP A 291 5.13 7.29 -0.98
CA TRP A 291 5.95 7.65 0.17
C TRP A 291 6.45 6.43 0.93
N GLY A 292 5.65 5.36 1.02
CA GLY A 292 6.09 4.09 1.61
C GLY A 292 5.10 2.96 1.39
N LEU A 293 5.50 1.77 1.83
CA LEU A 293 4.74 0.53 1.69
C LEU A 293 4.30 0.01 3.06
N VAL A 294 3.05 -0.42 3.16
CA VAL A 294 2.47 -1.09 4.31
C VAL A 294 2.02 -2.46 3.86
N ILE A 295 2.69 -3.50 4.37
CA ILE A 295 2.58 -4.88 3.88
C ILE A 295 1.99 -5.74 4.99
N ASN A 296 0.93 -6.49 4.69
CA ASN A 296 0.35 -7.47 5.62
C ASN A 296 1.22 -8.73 5.71
N SER A 297 2.41 -8.57 6.29
CA SER A 297 3.40 -9.60 6.58
C SER A 297 4.16 -9.23 7.86
N PHE A 298 5.15 -10.01 8.26
CA PHE A 298 5.99 -9.74 9.44
C PHE A 298 7.45 -10.07 9.16
N ASP A 299 8.36 -9.44 9.91
CA ASP A 299 9.81 -9.49 9.66
C ASP A 299 10.35 -10.92 9.67
N GLU A 300 9.95 -11.75 10.65
CA GLU A 300 10.44 -13.11 10.78
C GLU A 300 10.05 -14.01 9.60
N LEU A 301 9.01 -13.66 8.83
CA LEU A 301 8.60 -14.40 7.64
C LEU A 301 9.39 -13.99 6.40
N GLU A 302 9.56 -12.67 6.18
CA GLU A 302 9.95 -12.13 4.87
C GLU A 302 11.01 -11.02 4.92
N ARG A 303 11.81 -10.89 6.00
CA ARG A 303 12.83 -9.83 6.17
C ARG A 303 13.66 -9.56 4.91
N VAL A 304 14.15 -10.61 4.26
CA VAL A 304 15.00 -10.50 3.07
C VAL A 304 14.30 -9.76 1.91
N TYR A 305 12.98 -9.95 1.77
CA TYR A 305 12.18 -9.29 0.74
C TYR A 305 11.77 -7.88 1.15
N LEU A 306 11.54 -7.64 2.45
CA LEU A 306 11.30 -6.30 3.00
C LEU A 306 12.52 -5.40 2.79
N GLU A 307 13.72 -5.88 3.11
CA GLU A 307 14.98 -5.18 2.88
C GLU A 307 15.24 -4.93 1.38
N TYR A 308 14.93 -5.92 0.53
CA TYR A 308 14.99 -5.74 -0.92
C TYR A 308 14.08 -4.58 -1.37
N LEU A 309 12.82 -4.54 -0.91
CA LEU A 309 11.88 -3.46 -1.25
C LEU A 309 12.36 -2.10 -0.73
N MET A 310 12.94 -2.02 0.46
CA MET A 310 13.56 -0.79 0.97
C MET A 310 14.67 -0.29 0.04
N GLY A 311 15.53 -1.21 -0.43
CA GLY A 311 16.57 -0.91 -1.42
C GLY A 311 15.98 -0.39 -2.74
N GLN A 312 14.89 -0.99 -3.23
CA GLN A 312 14.20 -0.55 -4.45
C GLN A 312 13.57 0.85 -4.31
N LEU A 313 13.01 1.16 -3.14
CA LEU A 313 12.43 2.47 -2.84
C LEU A 313 13.51 3.53 -2.54
N GLY A 314 14.75 3.10 -2.27
CA GLY A 314 15.84 3.98 -1.84
C GLY A 314 15.62 4.60 -0.46
N ASN A 315 14.78 3.99 0.39
CA ASN A 315 14.48 4.45 1.74
C ASN A 315 13.93 3.31 2.61
N ASP A 316 13.85 3.53 3.93
CA ASP A 316 13.43 2.56 4.94
C ASP A 316 11.92 2.52 5.20
N ARG A 317 11.10 3.16 4.34
CA ARG A 317 9.65 3.33 4.54
C ARG A 317 8.86 2.13 4.03
N VAL A 318 9.23 0.96 4.52
CA VAL A 318 8.54 -0.32 4.26
C VAL A 318 8.20 -0.94 5.62
N TRP A 319 6.91 -1.07 5.92
CA TRP A 319 6.42 -1.57 7.20
C TRP A 319 5.67 -2.88 7.02
N ALA A 320 6.15 -3.92 7.68
CA ALA A 320 5.43 -5.16 7.89
C ALA A 320 4.48 -5.00 9.09
N VAL A 321 3.17 -5.01 8.85
CA VAL A 321 2.14 -4.73 9.87
C VAL A 321 1.25 -5.93 10.19
N GLY A 322 1.59 -7.08 9.63
CA GLY A 322 0.83 -8.31 9.74
C GLY A 322 1.30 -9.23 10.89
N PRO A 323 0.60 -10.36 11.06
CA PRO A 323 -0.67 -10.67 10.42
C PRO A 323 -1.78 -9.75 10.97
N LEU A 324 -2.50 -9.07 10.07
CA LEU A 324 -3.66 -8.27 10.44
C LEU A 324 -4.82 -9.21 10.76
N LEU A 325 -5.02 -9.41 12.06
CA LEU A 325 -6.06 -10.26 12.60
C LEU A 325 -7.36 -9.46 12.80
N PRO A 326 -8.52 -10.14 12.82
CA PRO A 326 -9.76 -9.49 13.20
C PRO A 326 -9.59 -8.82 14.56
N PRO A 327 -10.26 -7.68 14.81
CA PRO A 327 -10.21 -7.04 16.11
C PRO A 327 -10.73 -8.02 17.17
N ASP A 328 -10.02 -8.13 18.29
CA ASP A 328 -10.42 -8.98 19.41
C ASP A 328 -11.89 -8.72 19.74
N ASP A 329 -12.72 -9.75 19.57
CA ASP A 329 -14.04 -9.78 20.18
C ASP A 329 -13.83 -10.27 21.61
N GLU A 330 -14.30 -9.50 22.60
CA GLU A 330 -14.28 -9.92 24.02
C GLU A 330 -14.98 -11.28 24.23
N ASP A 331 -15.81 -11.67 23.27
CA ASP A 331 -16.51 -12.94 23.21
C ASP A 331 -16.08 -13.76 21.99
N ARG A 332 -15.02 -14.58 22.15
CA ARG A 332 -14.54 -15.54 21.14
C ARG A 332 -15.56 -16.61 20.77
N SER A 333 -16.70 -16.69 21.46
CA SER A 333 -17.78 -17.62 21.13
C SER A 333 -18.70 -17.09 20.01
N LYS A 334 -18.65 -15.78 19.72
CA LYS A 334 -19.41 -15.21 18.61
C LYS A 334 -18.65 -15.39 17.31
N PRO A 335 -19.29 -15.92 16.26
CA PRO A 335 -18.66 -15.97 14.95
C PRO A 335 -18.37 -14.56 14.48
N SER A 336 -17.12 -14.32 14.07
CA SER A 336 -16.75 -13.06 13.42
C SER A 336 -17.63 -12.86 12.19
N GLU A 337 -18.29 -11.71 12.06
CA GLU A 337 -19.04 -11.34 10.83
C GLU A 337 -18.11 -11.05 9.63
N ARG A 338 -16.80 -11.33 9.75
CA ARG A 338 -15.77 -11.09 8.73
C ARG A 338 -15.94 -12.07 7.58
N GLY A 339 -16.26 -11.56 6.40
CA GLY A 339 -16.28 -12.35 5.16
C GLY A 339 -17.63 -13.00 4.81
N GLY A 340 -18.69 -12.75 5.59
CA GLY A 340 -20.06 -13.14 5.23
C GLY A 340 -20.69 -14.17 6.18
N SER A 341 -21.87 -14.66 5.80
CA SER A 341 -22.67 -15.58 6.61
C SER A 341 -22.10 -17.00 6.57
N ILE A 342 -21.99 -17.65 7.73
CA ILE A 342 -21.57 -19.04 7.83
C ILE A 342 -22.77 -19.95 7.51
N SER A 343 -22.56 -20.97 6.67
CA SER A 343 -23.59 -21.96 6.31
C SER A 343 -23.92 -22.95 7.42
N VAL A 344 -23.00 -23.13 8.37
CA VAL A 344 -23.10 -24.05 9.52
C VAL A 344 -22.72 -23.31 10.79
N LEU A 345 -23.40 -23.60 11.90
CA LEU A 345 -23.04 -22.99 13.19
C LEU A 345 -21.63 -23.43 13.60
N ALA A 346 -20.78 -22.47 13.98
CA ALA A 346 -19.41 -22.75 14.42
C ALA A 346 -19.36 -23.82 15.53
N SER A 347 -20.34 -23.81 16.44
CA SER A 347 -20.48 -24.81 17.51
C SER A 347 -20.64 -26.25 17.00
N GLN A 348 -21.29 -26.47 15.86
CA GLN A 348 -21.44 -27.80 15.26
C GLN A 348 -20.11 -28.29 14.68
N ILE A 349 -19.35 -27.39 14.04
CA ILE A 349 -18.03 -27.70 13.49
C ILE A 349 -17.07 -28.06 14.63
N PHE A 350 -17.02 -27.25 15.69
CA PHE A 350 -16.17 -27.53 16.86
C PHE A 350 -16.55 -28.85 17.53
N SER A 351 -17.85 -29.12 17.72
CA SER A 351 -18.31 -30.39 18.31
C SER A 351 -17.95 -31.62 17.47
N TRP A 352 -17.76 -31.46 16.16
CA TRP A 352 -17.27 -32.52 15.28
C TRP A 352 -15.75 -32.66 15.34
N LEU A 353 -15.01 -31.54 15.28
CA LEU A 353 -13.56 -31.51 15.40
C LEU A 353 -13.06 -32.09 16.73
N ASP A 354 -13.77 -31.85 17.84
CA ASP A 354 -13.44 -32.37 19.18
C ASP A 354 -13.48 -33.92 19.25
N LYS A 355 -14.10 -34.58 18.26
CA LYS A 355 -14.16 -36.05 18.17
C LYS A 355 -13.07 -36.63 17.27
N CYS A 356 -12.36 -35.79 16.51
CA CYS A 356 -11.27 -36.19 15.64
C CYS A 356 -9.96 -36.29 16.42
N GLY A 357 -8.98 -37.01 15.88
CA GLY A 357 -7.63 -37.02 16.43
C GLY A 357 -6.92 -35.70 16.14
N ASP A 358 -5.92 -35.38 16.96
CA ASP A 358 -5.05 -34.24 16.69
C ASP A 358 -4.38 -34.38 15.32
N GLN A 359 -4.43 -33.31 14.52
CA GLN A 359 -3.79 -33.23 13.20
C GLN A 359 -4.29 -34.29 12.19
N THR A 360 -5.50 -34.84 12.37
CA THR A 360 -6.07 -35.83 11.42
C THR A 360 -7.02 -35.24 10.39
N VAL A 361 -7.48 -34.00 10.58
CA VAL A 361 -8.46 -33.35 9.72
C VAL A 361 -7.79 -32.41 8.74
N VAL A 362 -8.20 -32.49 7.47
CA VAL A 362 -7.77 -31.56 6.41
C VAL A 362 -8.83 -30.48 6.21
N TYR A 363 -8.44 -29.22 6.37
CA TYR A 363 -9.28 -28.08 6.02
C TYR A 363 -9.09 -27.68 4.55
N VAL A 364 -10.17 -27.67 3.78
CA VAL A 364 -10.17 -27.24 2.37
C VAL A 364 -11.10 -26.05 2.21
N CYS A 365 -10.55 -24.92 1.76
CA CYS A 365 -11.31 -23.70 1.50
C CYS A 365 -10.61 -22.87 0.41
N PHE A 366 -11.37 -22.45 -0.59
CA PHE A 366 -10.89 -21.64 -1.72
C PHE A 366 -11.24 -20.15 -1.59
N GLY A 367 -11.83 -19.76 -0.44
CA GLY A 367 -12.35 -18.41 -0.22
C GLY A 367 -13.62 -18.11 -1.02
N SER A 368 -14.16 -16.90 -0.85
CA SER A 368 -15.45 -16.49 -1.42
C SER A 368 -15.39 -16.12 -2.91
N GLN A 369 -14.19 -15.99 -3.49
CA GLN A 369 -14.01 -15.51 -4.86
C GLN A 369 -13.82 -16.66 -5.86
N ALA A 370 -13.24 -17.78 -5.42
CA ALA A 370 -13.08 -18.95 -6.28
C ALA A 370 -14.40 -19.72 -6.37
N VAL A 371 -14.88 -19.94 -7.59
CA VAL A 371 -16.04 -20.80 -7.86
C VAL A 371 -15.54 -21.98 -8.68
N LEU A 372 -15.52 -23.16 -8.06
CA LEU A 372 -15.14 -24.39 -8.75
C LEU A 372 -16.28 -24.84 -9.67
N THR A 373 -15.91 -25.29 -10.87
CA THR A 373 -16.84 -25.96 -11.79
C THR A 373 -17.28 -27.31 -11.21
N ASN A 374 -18.43 -27.84 -11.65
CA ASN A 374 -18.90 -29.16 -11.22
C ASN A 374 -17.84 -30.26 -11.42
N HIS A 375 -17.17 -30.24 -12.58
CA HIS A 375 -16.09 -31.17 -12.86
C HIS A 375 -14.91 -31.03 -11.87
N GLN A 376 -14.49 -29.80 -11.55
CA GLN A 376 -13.43 -29.59 -10.54
C GLN A 376 -13.87 -30.05 -9.14
N MET A 377 -15.15 -29.87 -8.80
CA MET A 377 -15.71 -30.35 -7.53
C MET A 377 -15.74 -31.88 -7.48
N GLU A 378 -16.10 -32.55 -8.57
CA GLU A 378 -16.09 -34.01 -8.68
C GLU A 378 -14.66 -34.58 -8.53
N GLU A 379 -13.68 -33.97 -9.20
CA GLU A 379 -12.28 -34.36 -9.08
C GLU A 379 -11.73 -34.10 -7.67
N LEU A 380 -12.07 -32.96 -7.05
CA LEU A 380 -11.70 -32.67 -5.67
C LEU A 380 -12.29 -33.72 -4.71
N ALA A 381 -13.58 -34.05 -4.85
CA ALA A 381 -14.24 -35.05 -4.02
C ALA A 381 -13.61 -36.44 -4.18
N SER A 382 -13.37 -36.87 -5.42
CA SER A 382 -12.68 -38.13 -5.75
C SER A 382 -11.27 -38.18 -5.16
N GLY A 383 -10.53 -37.06 -5.20
CA GLY A 383 -9.20 -36.94 -4.60
C GLY A 383 -9.24 -37.06 -3.07
N LEU A 384 -10.18 -36.37 -2.42
CA LEU A 384 -10.36 -36.43 -0.96
C LEU A 384 -10.74 -37.85 -0.52
N GLU A 385 -11.69 -38.49 -1.18
CA GLU A 385 -12.11 -39.87 -0.87
C GLU A 385 -10.93 -40.86 -0.97
N LYS A 386 -10.16 -40.80 -2.06
CA LYS A 386 -9.00 -41.68 -2.26
C LYS A 386 -7.85 -41.41 -1.32
N SER A 387 -7.72 -40.19 -0.79
CA SER A 387 -6.65 -39.84 0.14
C SER A 387 -6.80 -40.52 1.50
N GLY A 388 -8.03 -40.94 1.85
CA GLY A 388 -8.35 -41.47 3.17
C GLY A 388 -8.24 -40.42 4.30
N ALA A 389 -8.05 -39.14 3.96
CA ALA A 389 -8.14 -38.05 4.92
C ALA A 389 -9.60 -37.94 5.41
N SER A 390 -9.78 -37.92 6.73
CA SER A 390 -11.08 -37.79 7.40
C SER A 390 -11.45 -36.35 7.67
#